data_AF-A0A3N2KEN4-F1
#
_entry.id   AF-A0A3N2KEN4-F1
#
_cell.length_a   1.000
_cell.length_b   1.000
_cell.length_c   1.000
_cell.angle_alpha   90.00
_cell.angle_beta   90.00
_cell.angle_gamma   90.00
#
_symmetry.space_group_name_H-M   'P 1'
#
loop_
_entity.id
_entity.type
_entity.pdbx_description
1 polymer ?
#
loop_
_entity_poly.entity_id
_entity_poly.type
_entity_poly.pdbx_seq_one_letter_code
_entity_poly.pdbx_strand_id
1 'polypeptide(L)'
;MKPLTCEMCGSTNILKQDGVFVCQSCGTKYSVEEAKKMMVEGVVNIEGKVKIDQSDKVPNLLSLAQNAIDSLNVDEAESYVKRILEIDCDNAQAWFIKMKAIGLSSSIDNLRVTEIISAGKKAIEKSNGELEIDVYGFYITVLNVNLQSFTEQLQNTGALKQIYELNCISNPFKASELTADSDEIFAFIMSQYELLLSLRYVIPDDKVAHEELSCLVGFAAKNWINFTQAVNARFNVFKSNLNEESVTEFRAILNRIKQGLPSGNLDTFNEEHISNPSSGPCYVATAVYGSYDCPEVWTLRRFRDYTLAETWYGRAFIRTYYAVSPTLVKWVGNTAIFKRICLALLDGLVRKLQVNGVESTPYKDRIFK
;
A
#
# COMPACT_ATOMS: atom_id res chain seq x y z
N MET A 1 -53.22 10.64 56.46
CA MET A 1 -52.19 11.69 56.22
C MET A 1 -50.86 11.00 56.11
N LYS A 2 -50.05 11.29 55.08
CA LYS A 2 -48.67 10.79 55.02
C LYS A 2 -47.85 11.41 56.18
N PRO A 3 -46.94 10.66 56.82
CA PRO A 3 -46.09 11.20 57.87
C PRO A 3 -45.16 12.28 57.30
N LEU A 4 -45.01 13.39 58.02
CA LEU A 4 -44.08 14.46 57.66
C LEU A 4 -42.66 13.88 57.72
N THR A 5 -41.93 13.95 56.61
CA THR A 5 -40.56 13.41 56.49
C THR A 5 -39.61 14.55 56.20
N CYS A 6 -38.51 14.65 56.96
CA CYS A 6 -37.53 15.72 56.82
C CYS A 6 -36.82 15.59 55.46
N GLU A 7 -36.86 16.63 54.62
CA GLU A 7 -36.22 16.62 53.30
C GLU A 7 -34.69 16.57 53.37
N MET A 8 -34.10 17.00 54.50
CA MET A 8 -32.65 17.03 54.69
C MET A 8 -32.04 15.71 55.15
N CYS A 9 -32.79 14.89 55.89
CA CYS A 9 -32.24 13.69 56.52
C CYS A 9 -33.15 12.46 56.48
N GLY A 10 -34.35 12.56 55.89
CA GLY A 10 -35.31 11.47 55.81
C GLY A 10 -35.98 11.07 57.14
N SER A 11 -35.67 11.75 58.25
CA SER A 11 -36.29 11.45 59.55
C SER A 11 -37.76 11.86 59.57
N THR A 12 -38.61 11.00 60.11
CA THR A 12 -40.04 11.28 60.36
C THR A 12 -40.30 11.90 61.75
N ASN A 13 -39.25 12.10 62.55
CA ASN A 13 -39.36 12.61 63.90
C ASN A 13 -39.35 14.16 63.91
N ILE A 14 -40.49 14.76 63.59
CA ILE A 14 -40.65 16.21 63.51
C ILE A 14 -41.73 16.65 64.52
N LEU A 15 -41.38 17.58 65.40
CA LEU A 15 -42.26 18.09 66.46
C LEU A 15 -42.50 19.59 66.31
N LYS A 16 -43.70 20.06 66.65
CA LYS A 16 -44.02 21.49 66.66
C LYS A 16 -43.50 22.14 67.94
N GLN A 17 -42.62 23.13 67.82
CA GLN A 17 -42.03 23.90 68.91
C GLN A 17 -42.07 25.38 68.52
N ASP A 18 -42.55 26.26 69.41
CA ASP A 18 -42.57 27.73 69.21
C ASP A 18 -43.16 28.19 67.87
N GLY A 19 -44.23 27.54 67.41
CA GLY A 19 -44.93 27.90 66.17
C GLY A 19 -44.30 27.37 64.88
N VAL A 20 -43.16 26.69 64.93
CA VAL A 20 -42.49 26.01 63.79
C VAL A 20 -42.38 24.51 64.03
N PHE A 21 -42.18 23.72 62.97
CA PHE A 21 -41.92 22.29 63.03
C PHE A 21 -40.42 22.03 62.99
N VAL A 22 -39.87 21.28 63.95
CA VAL A 22 -38.43 21.05 64.09
C VAL A 22 -38.13 19.56 63.99
N CYS A 23 -37.26 19.19 63.05
CA CYS A 23 -36.74 17.83 62.94
C CYS A 23 -35.81 17.53 64.12
N GLN A 24 -36.16 16.52 64.91
CA GLN A 24 -35.40 16.15 66.10
C GLN A 24 -34.08 15.44 65.77
N SER A 25 -33.89 15.01 64.52
CA SER A 25 -32.68 14.31 64.09
C SER A 25 -31.59 15.24 63.53
N CYS A 26 -31.95 16.34 62.85
CA CYS A 26 -30.98 17.24 62.23
C CYS A 26 -31.20 18.72 62.55
N GLY A 27 -32.23 19.07 63.31
CA GLY A 27 -32.52 20.45 63.73
C GLY A 27 -33.14 21.34 62.65
N THR A 28 -33.41 20.82 61.45
CA THR A 28 -34.09 21.59 60.38
C THR A 28 -35.45 22.06 60.85
N LYS A 29 -35.74 23.35 60.63
CA LYS A 29 -36.99 24.00 61.01
C LYS A 29 -37.84 24.26 59.77
N TYR A 30 -39.13 24.03 59.89
CA TYR A 30 -40.14 24.26 58.86
C TYR A 30 -41.21 25.19 59.42
N SER A 31 -41.62 26.18 58.66
CA SER A 31 -42.82 26.95 58.92
C SER A 31 -44.07 26.04 58.82
N VAL A 32 -45.20 26.54 59.32
CA VAL A 32 -46.48 25.81 59.24
C VAL A 32 -46.92 25.62 57.78
N GLU A 33 -46.58 26.56 56.89
CA GLU A 33 -46.92 26.45 55.46
C GLU A 33 -46.03 25.43 54.74
N GLU A 34 -44.72 25.43 55.03
CA GLU A 34 -43.77 24.45 54.49
C GLU A 34 -44.13 23.02 54.93
N ALA A 35 -44.45 22.83 56.21
CA ALA A 35 -44.87 21.53 56.72
C ALA A 35 -46.19 21.07 56.06
N LYS A 36 -47.16 21.97 55.83
CA LYS A 36 -48.39 21.65 55.10
C LYS A 36 -48.11 21.25 53.65
N LYS A 37 -47.21 21.95 52.97
CA LYS A 37 -46.82 21.66 51.58
C LYS A 37 -46.17 20.28 51.47
N MET A 38 -45.26 19.93 52.38
CA MET A 38 -44.63 18.60 52.45
C MET A 38 -45.63 17.47 52.70
N MET A 39 -46.71 17.72 53.44
CA MET A 39 -47.79 16.73 53.67
C MET A 39 -48.67 16.50 52.44
N VAL A 40 -48.75 17.48 51.51
CA VAL A 40 -49.54 17.41 50.29
C VAL A 40 -48.73 16.87 49.12
N GLU A 41 -47.52 17.39 48.92
CA GLU A 41 -46.70 17.09 47.74
C GLU A 41 -45.86 15.81 47.93
N GLY A 42 -45.49 15.45 49.17
CA GLY A 42 -44.58 14.34 49.45
C GLY A 42 -43.17 14.59 48.92
N VAL A 43 -42.17 13.93 49.52
CA VAL A 43 -40.78 14.02 49.02
C VAL A 43 -40.71 13.33 47.65
N VAL A 44 -40.38 14.08 46.60
CA VAL A 44 -40.16 13.53 45.26
C VAL A 44 -38.80 12.83 45.26
N ASN A 45 -38.78 11.51 45.42
CA ASN A 45 -37.57 10.72 45.18
C ASN A 45 -37.23 10.79 43.68
N ILE A 46 -36.18 11.54 43.33
CA ILE A 46 -35.59 11.51 41.99
C ILE A 46 -34.69 10.27 41.91
N GLU A 47 -35.29 9.08 41.88
CA GLU A 47 -34.61 7.82 41.55
C GLU A 47 -34.54 7.61 40.02
N GLY A 48 -34.43 8.70 39.26
CA GLY A 48 -34.22 8.65 37.82
C GLY A 48 -32.73 8.50 37.51
N LYS A 49 -32.32 7.41 36.85
CA LYS A 49 -31.03 7.37 36.14
C LYS A 49 -31.03 8.52 35.12
N VAL A 50 -30.33 9.61 35.41
CA VAL A 50 -30.14 10.70 34.45
C VAL A 50 -29.30 10.17 33.30
N LYS A 51 -29.95 9.77 32.20
CA LYS A 51 -29.26 9.58 30.92
C LYS A 51 -28.93 10.96 30.39
N ILE A 52 -27.67 11.37 30.49
CA ILE A 52 -27.18 12.59 29.83
C ILE A 52 -27.10 12.26 28.34
N ASP A 53 -28.10 12.69 27.59
CA ASP A 53 -28.06 12.65 26.12
C ASP A 53 -27.04 13.71 25.65
N GLN A 54 -26.03 13.27 24.92
CA GLN A 54 -24.99 14.14 24.33
C GLN A 54 -24.99 14.08 22.79
N SER A 55 -26.05 13.53 22.19
CA SER A 55 -26.19 13.38 20.74
C SER A 55 -26.10 14.72 20.00
N ASP A 56 -26.50 15.81 20.65
CA ASP A 56 -26.39 17.19 20.16
C ASP A 56 -24.94 17.63 19.85
N LYS A 57 -23.95 17.01 20.50
CA LYS A 57 -22.52 17.33 20.28
C LYS A 57 -21.94 16.67 19.03
N VAL A 58 -22.56 15.60 18.52
CA VAL A 58 -22.02 14.78 17.43
C VAL A 58 -21.70 15.61 16.17
N PRO A 59 -22.58 16.50 15.67
CA PRO A 59 -22.29 17.29 14.46
C PRO A 59 -21.06 18.19 14.60
N ASN A 60 -20.90 18.83 15.77
CA ASN A 60 -19.73 19.68 16.02
C ASN A 60 -18.44 18.85 16.12
N LEU A 61 -18.50 17.69 16.80
CA LEU A 61 -17.36 16.79 16.88
C LEU A 61 -16.95 16.22 15.51
N LEU A 62 -17.93 15.91 14.65
CA LEU A 62 -17.66 15.47 13.28
C LEU A 62 -16.93 16.55 12.47
N SER A 63 -17.38 17.81 12.57
CA SER A 63 -16.72 18.94 11.92
C SER A 63 -15.28 19.10 12.39
N LEU A 64 -15.04 19.03 13.70
CA LEU A 64 -13.69 19.09 14.28
C LEU A 64 -12.81 17.91 13.83
N ALA A 65 -13.37 16.70 13.80
CA ALA A 65 -12.65 15.51 13.34
C ALA A 65 -12.27 15.60 11.87
N GLN A 66 -13.15 16.12 11.02
CA GLN A 66 -12.87 16.33 9.60
C GLN A 66 -11.80 17.40 9.38
N ASN A 67 -11.89 18.54 10.07
CA ASN A 67 -10.87 19.60 9.99
C ASN A 67 -9.48 19.08 10.45
N ALA A 68 -9.45 18.21 11.46
CA ALA A 68 -8.23 17.57 11.92
C ALA A 68 -7.62 16.65 10.85
N ILE A 69 -8.43 15.85 10.14
CA ILE A 69 -7.98 15.06 8.99
C ILE A 69 -7.43 15.96 7.88
N ASP A 70 -8.14 17.03 7.52
CA ASP A 70 -7.74 17.93 6.44
C ASP A 70 -6.43 18.66 6.77
N SER A 71 -6.16 18.86 8.05
CA SER A 71 -4.91 19.44 8.57
C SER A 71 -3.82 18.40 8.87
N LEU A 72 -4.06 17.12 8.55
CA LEU A 72 -3.19 15.97 8.85
C LEU A 72 -2.87 15.79 10.35
N ASN A 73 -3.72 16.32 11.25
CA ASN A 73 -3.61 16.14 12.69
C ASN A 73 -4.32 14.85 13.13
N VAL A 74 -3.65 13.71 12.94
CA VAL A 74 -4.25 12.39 13.15
C VAL A 74 -4.65 12.14 14.60
N ASP A 75 -3.81 12.54 15.57
CA ASP A 75 -4.09 12.34 17.01
C ASP A 75 -5.38 13.06 17.45
N GLU A 76 -5.58 14.28 16.95
CA GLU A 76 -6.78 15.07 17.23
C GLU A 76 -8.02 14.45 16.55
N ALA A 77 -7.89 14.01 15.30
CA ALA A 77 -8.94 13.31 14.59
C ALA A 77 -9.37 12.03 15.34
N GLU A 78 -8.42 11.20 15.78
CA GLU A 78 -8.71 9.98 16.54
C GLU A 78 -9.41 10.28 17.88
N SER A 79 -8.99 11.35 18.57
CA SER A 79 -9.61 11.79 19.82
C SER A 79 -11.07 12.20 19.63
N TYR A 80 -11.38 12.99 18.59
CA TYR A 80 -12.76 13.37 18.29
C TYR A 80 -13.60 12.19 17.84
N VAL A 81 -13.07 11.33 16.96
CA VAL A 81 -13.74 10.10 16.52
C VAL A 81 -14.10 9.20 17.69
N LYS A 82 -13.18 9.00 18.65
CA LYS A 82 -13.44 8.20 19.84
C LYS A 82 -14.63 8.75 20.63
N ARG A 83 -14.66 10.06 20.85
CA ARG A 83 -15.77 10.73 21.55
C ARG A 83 -17.10 10.59 20.80
N ILE A 84 -17.08 10.67 19.47
CA ILE A 84 -18.30 10.46 18.67
C ILE A 84 -18.79 9.02 18.83
N LEU A 85 -17.91 8.03 18.70
CA LEU A 85 -18.27 6.61 18.79
C LEU A 85 -18.68 6.17 20.21
N GLU A 86 -18.28 6.90 21.25
CA GLU A 86 -18.79 6.74 22.63
C GLU A 86 -20.22 7.25 22.79
N ILE A 87 -20.63 8.26 22.01
CA ILE A 87 -21.98 8.84 22.02
C ILE A 87 -22.90 8.08 21.06
N ASP A 88 -22.43 7.82 19.85
CA ASP A 88 -23.13 7.18 18.74
C ASP A 88 -22.18 6.21 18.04
N CYS A 89 -22.22 4.94 18.46
CA CYS A 89 -21.36 3.89 17.91
C CYS A 89 -21.74 3.46 16.48
N ASP A 90 -22.95 3.84 16.03
CA ASP A 90 -23.46 3.57 14.68
C ASP A 90 -23.20 4.75 13.73
N ASN A 91 -22.44 5.76 14.15
CA ASN A 91 -22.11 6.90 13.29
C ASN A 91 -21.19 6.51 12.13
N ALA A 92 -21.74 6.39 10.92
CA ALA A 92 -21.00 5.96 9.73
C ALA A 92 -19.84 6.90 9.36
N GLN A 93 -20.06 8.22 9.46
CA GLN A 93 -19.04 9.22 9.15
C GLN A 93 -17.87 9.16 10.14
N ALA A 94 -18.14 8.92 11.43
CA ALA A 94 -17.06 8.71 12.40
C ALA A 94 -16.22 7.47 12.07
N TRP A 95 -16.82 6.37 11.62
CA TRP A 95 -16.09 5.20 11.14
C TRP A 95 -15.27 5.50 9.88
N PHE A 96 -15.78 6.32 8.97
CA PHE A 96 -15.06 6.75 7.76
C PHE A 96 -13.86 7.63 8.11
N ILE A 97 -14.02 8.62 8.99
CA ILE A 97 -12.92 9.45 9.50
C ILE A 97 -11.89 8.59 10.25
N LYS A 98 -12.34 7.61 11.04
CA LYS A 98 -11.45 6.65 11.71
C LYS A 98 -10.57 5.90 10.71
N MET A 99 -11.17 5.40 9.63
CA MET A 99 -10.44 4.71 8.56
C MET A 99 -9.37 5.63 7.95
N LYS A 100 -9.72 6.90 7.67
CA LYS A 100 -8.77 7.89 7.15
C LYS A 100 -7.61 8.13 8.12
N ALA A 101 -7.91 8.33 9.41
CA ALA A 101 -6.91 8.52 10.47
C ALA A 101 -5.93 7.33 10.55
N ILE A 102 -6.44 6.09 10.50
CA ILE A 102 -5.61 4.88 10.49
C ILE A 102 -4.70 4.87 9.26
N GLY A 103 -5.24 5.15 8.07
CA GLY A 103 -4.45 5.20 6.83
C GLY A 103 -3.35 6.28 6.86
N LEU A 104 -3.66 7.47 7.38
CA LEU A 104 -2.71 8.58 7.49
C LEU A 104 -1.61 8.36 8.55
N SER A 105 -1.89 7.59 9.60
CA SER A 105 -0.90 7.19 10.62
C SER A 105 -0.13 5.92 10.25
N SER A 106 -0.47 5.27 9.14
CA SER A 106 0.23 4.07 8.69
C SER A 106 1.59 4.43 8.09
N SER A 107 2.53 3.50 8.19
CA SER A 107 3.85 3.59 7.57
C SER A 107 4.17 2.30 6.84
N ILE A 108 5.27 2.30 6.09
CA ILE A 108 5.75 1.10 5.41
C ILE A 108 6.05 -0.04 6.40
N ASP A 109 6.54 0.30 7.59
CA ASP A 109 6.82 -0.65 8.69
C ASP A 109 5.56 -1.14 9.40
N ASN A 110 4.45 -0.39 9.29
CA ASN A 110 3.18 -0.73 9.90
C ASN A 110 2.01 -0.23 9.04
N LEU A 111 1.63 -1.04 8.04
CA LEU A 111 0.63 -0.66 7.03
C LEU A 111 -0.80 -0.57 7.57
N ARG A 112 -1.09 -1.17 8.74
CA ARG A 112 -2.42 -1.23 9.40
C ARG A 112 -3.60 -1.59 8.48
N VAL A 113 -3.36 -2.33 7.39
CA VAL A 113 -4.36 -2.62 6.34
C VAL A 113 -5.62 -3.29 6.90
N THR A 114 -5.47 -4.22 7.83
CA THR A 114 -6.61 -4.91 8.45
C THR A 114 -7.50 -3.97 9.25
N GLU A 115 -6.90 -2.98 9.94
CA GLU A 115 -7.63 -1.95 10.69
C GLU A 115 -8.36 -1.00 9.74
N ILE A 116 -7.70 -0.59 8.64
CA ILE A 116 -8.30 0.24 7.57
C ILE A 116 -9.52 -0.48 6.98
N ILE A 117 -9.37 -1.75 6.60
CA ILE A 117 -10.46 -2.56 6.04
C ILE A 117 -11.60 -2.70 7.06
N SER A 118 -11.29 -2.97 8.32
CA SER A 118 -12.29 -3.11 9.39
C SER A 118 -13.09 -1.83 9.61
N ALA A 119 -12.41 -0.68 9.70
CA ALA A 119 -13.07 0.62 9.88
C ALA A 119 -13.93 1.01 8.66
N GLY A 120 -13.42 0.80 7.45
CA GLY A 120 -14.18 1.10 6.24
C GLY A 120 -15.41 0.19 6.05
N LYS A 121 -15.30 -1.12 6.35
CA LYS A 121 -16.48 -2.02 6.33
C LYS A 121 -17.58 -1.55 7.28
N LYS A 122 -17.21 -1.08 8.47
CA LYS A 122 -18.17 -0.48 9.42
C LYS A 122 -18.79 0.81 8.87
N ALA A 123 -18.00 1.68 8.24
CA ALA A 123 -18.54 2.89 7.60
C ALA A 123 -19.58 2.55 6.52
N ILE A 124 -19.32 1.55 5.69
CA ILE A 124 -20.26 1.07 4.66
C ILE A 124 -21.52 0.50 5.31
N GLU A 125 -21.37 -0.41 6.27
CA GLU A 125 -22.49 -1.06 6.97
C GLU A 125 -23.41 -0.02 7.62
N LYS A 126 -22.83 0.92 8.37
CA LYS A 126 -23.58 1.93 9.12
C LYS A 126 -24.18 3.03 8.26
N SER A 127 -23.66 3.25 7.06
CA SER A 127 -24.23 4.19 6.09
C SER A 127 -25.25 3.53 5.16
N ASN A 128 -25.57 2.23 5.35
CA ASN A 128 -26.38 1.46 4.41
C ASN A 128 -25.88 1.55 2.95
N GLY A 129 -24.55 1.62 2.78
CA GLY A 129 -23.90 1.70 1.48
C GLY A 129 -23.69 3.11 0.91
N GLU A 130 -24.15 4.18 1.56
CA GLU A 130 -23.95 5.54 1.03
C GLU A 130 -22.45 5.93 0.92
N LEU A 131 -21.59 5.39 1.79
CA LEU A 131 -20.14 5.66 1.78
C LEU A 131 -19.30 4.63 1.02
N GLU A 132 -19.93 3.76 0.24
CA GLU A 132 -19.25 2.63 -0.39
C GLU A 132 -18.15 3.06 -1.36
N ILE A 133 -18.44 3.99 -2.27
CA ILE A 133 -17.47 4.48 -3.25
C ILE A 133 -16.34 5.24 -2.56
N ASP A 134 -16.64 6.08 -1.58
CA ASP A 134 -15.65 6.85 -0.83
C ASP A 134 -14.68 5.95 -0.06
N VAL A 135 -15.20 4.88 0.56
CA VAL A 135 -14.39 3.89 1.29
C VAL A 135 -13.47 3.14 0.33
N TYR A 136 -14.01 2.66 -0.79
CA TYR A 136 -13.22 1.94 -1.79
C TYR A 136 -12.18 2.84 -2.47
N GLY A 137 -12.52 4.10 -2.72
CA GLY A 137 -11.60 5.10 -3.25
C GLY A 137 -10.42 5.32 -2.30
N PHE A 138 -10.70 5.41 -1.00
CA PHE A 138 -9.65 5.50 0.01
C PHE A 138 -8.78 4.23 0.09
N TYR A 139 -9.36 3.02 0.03
CA TYR A 139 -8.59 1.78 -0.01
C TYR A 139 -7.59 1.75 -1.17
N ILE A 140 -8.02 2.11 -2.37
CA ILE A 140 -7.13 2.13 -3.54
C ILE A 140 -6.11 3.27 -3.45
N THR A 141 -6.46 4.40 -2.84
CA THR A 141 -5.52 5.49 -2.57
C THR A 141 -4.38 5.01 -1.65
N VAL A 142 -4.70 4.34 -0.55
CA VAL A 142 -3.70 3.76 0.36
C VAL A 142 -2.83 2.73 -0.37
N LEU A 143 -3.43 1.86 -1.17
CA LEU A 143 -2.70 0.89 -2.00
C LEU A 143 -1.68 1.58 -2.92
N ASN A 144 -2.12 2.63 -3.63
CA ASN A 144 -1.28 3.37 -4.57
C ASN A 144 -0.09 4.05 -3.90
N VAL A 145 -0.33 4.77 -2.80
CA VAL A 145 0.72 5.48 -2.06
C VAL A 145 1.78 4.51 -1.56
N ASN A 146 1.38 3.37 -1.00
CA ASN A 146 2.32 2.38 -0.48
C ASN A 146 3.04 1.61 -1.58
N LEU A 147 2.38 1.24 -2.69
CA LEU A 147 3.06 0.65 -3.85
C LEU A 147 4.12 1.59 -4.44
N GLN A 148 3.81 2.88 -4.53
CA GLN A 148 4.78 3.88 -4.98
C GLN A 148 5.97 3.93 -4.02
N SER A 149 5.73 3.97 -2.72
CA SER A 149 6.83 4.02 -1.75
C SER A 149 7.68 2.74 -1.73
N PHE A 150 7.06 1.57 -1.88
CA PHE A 150 7.80 0.31 -2.08
C PHE A 150 8.66 0.36 -3.35
N THR A 151 8.11 0.89 -4.45
CA THR A 151 8.84 1.05 -5.71
C THR A 151 10.07 1.95 -5.52
N GLU A 152 9.92 3.08 -4.83
CA GLU A 152 11.00 4.03 -4.55
C GLU A 152 12.12 3.38 -3.70
N GLN A 153 11.76 2.61 -2.67
CA GLN A 153 12.73 1.88 -1.85
C GLN A 153 13.47 0.80 -2.66
N LEU A 154 12.76 0.03 -3.49
CA LEU A 154 13.35 -1.00 -4.34
C LEU A 154 14.32 -0.40 -5.38
N GLN A 155 14.01 0.78 -5.91
CA GLN A 155 14.88 1.50 -6.86
C GLN A 155 16.16 2.03 -6.20
N ASN A 156 16.17 2.25 -4.89
CA ASN A 156 17.36 2.63 -4.15
C ASN A 156 18.32 1.44 -4.02
N THR A 157 19.24 1.32 -4.99
CA THR A 157 20.17 0.19 -5.15
C THR A 157 21.63 0.54 -4.83
N GLY A 158 21.91 1.76 -4.34
CA GLY A 158 23.28 2.24 -4.14
C GLY A 158 24.10 1.39 -3.17
N ALA A 159 23.56 1.12 -1.98
CA ALA A 159 24.20 0.26 -0.99
C ALA A 159 24.31 -1.20 -1.49
N LEU A 160 23.27 -1.71 -2.14
CA LEU A 160 23.24 -3.07 -2.67
C LEU A 160 24.33 -3.31 -3.73
N LYS A 161 24.60 -2.32 -4.59
CA LYS A 161 25.71 -2.36 -5.57
C LYS A 161 27.07 -2.48 -4.89
N GLN A 162 27.31 -1.70 -3.83
CA GLN A 162 28.56 -1.77 -3.08
C GLN A 162 28.72 -3.13 -2.39
N ILE A 163 27.65 -3.68 -1.82
CA ILE A 163 27.65 -5.02 -1.23
C ILE A 163 28.00 -6.07 -2.30
N TYR A 164 27.43 -5.98 -3.50
CA TYR A 164 27.75 -6.87 -4.61
C TYR A 164 29.23 -6.79 -5.02
N GLU A 165 29.79 -5.59 -5.14
CA GLU A 165 31.21 -5.40 -5.48
C GLU A 165 32.13 -6.03 -4.42
N LEU A 166 31.82 -5.84 -3.13
CA LEU A 166 32.57 -6.45 -2.03
C LEU A 166 32.47 -7.98 -2.05
N ASN A 167 31.27 -8.52 -2.31
CA ASN A 167 31.06 -9.95 -2.43
C ASN A 167 31.76 -10.56 -3.66
N CYS A 168 31.89 -9.80 -4.75
CA CYS A 168 32.69 -10.22 -5.90
C CYS A 168 34.18 -10.36 -5.56
N ILE A 169 34.69 -9.50 -4.68
CA ILE A 169 36.08 -9.57 -4.21
C ILE A 169 36.27 -10.72 -3.22
N SER A 170 35.33 -10.88 -2.26
CA SER A 170 35.46 -11.84 -1.17
C SER A 170 35.17 -13.28 -1.60
N ASN A 171 34.09 -13.50 -2.38
CA ASN A 171 33.68 -14.81 -2.88
C ASN A 171 32.94 -14.68 -4.23
N PRO A 172 33.68 -14.56 -5.35
CA PRO A 172 33.09 -14.35 -6.67
C PRO A 172 32.06 -15.40 -7.09
N PHE A 173 32.21 -16.65 -6.64
CA PHE A 173 31.31 -17.76 -7.00
C PHE A 173 29.95 -17.69 -6.30
N LYS A 174 29.89 -17.02 -5.15
CA LYS A 174 28.65 -16.83 -4.38
C LYS A 174 28.18 -15.38 -4.31
N ALA A 175 28.81 -14.47 -5.05
CA ALA A 175 28.56 -13.05 -4.89
C ALA A 175 27.08 -12.67 -5.07
N SER A 176 26.42 -13.26 -6.08
CA SER A 176 24.99 -13.04 -6.33
C SER A 176 24.09 -13.57 -5.21
N GLU A 177 24.37 -14.78 -4.72
CA GLU A 177 23.63 -15.44 -3.62
C GLU A 177 23.77 -14.61 -2.33
N LEU A 178 25.01 -14.30 -1.94
CA LEU A 178 25.30 -13.54 -0.72
C LEU A 178 24.72 -12.12 -0.75
N THR A 179 24.71 -11.46 -1.93
CA THR A 179 24.10 -10.14 -2.05
C THR A 179 22.58 -10.22 -1.96
N ALA A 180 21.95 -11.21 -2.59
CA ALA A 180 20.50 -11.41 -2.48
C ALA A 180 20.10 -11.68 -1.01
N ASP A 181 20.84 -12.53 -0.30
CA ASP A 181 20.59 -12.86 1.11
C ASP A 181 20.74 -11.64 2.04
N SER A 182 21.56 -10.65 1.66
CA SER A 182 21.76 -9.41 2.42
C SER A 182 20.73 -8.31 2.13
N ASP A 183 19.82 -8.52 1.17
CA ASP A 183 18.88 -7.49 0.72
C ASP A 183 17.64 -7.39 1.62
N GLU A 184 17.83 -6.80 2.80
CA GLU A 184 16.76 -6.64 3.80
C GLU A 184 15.58 -5.82 3.29
N ILE A 185 15.81 -4.82 2.43
CA ILE A 185 14.74 -4.01 1.83
C ILE A 185 13.84 -4.88 0.95
N PHE A 186 14.45 -5.71 0.08
CA PHE A 186 13.68 -6.62 -0.75
C PHE A 186 12.92 -7.64 0.11
N ALA A 187 13.58 -8.27 1.07
CA ALA A 187 12.95 -9.26 1.96
C ALA A 187 11.76 -8.65 2.72
N PHE A 188 11.94 -7.45 3.27
CA PHE A 188 10.90 -6.71 3.98
C PHE A 188 9.71 -6.44 3.06
N ILE A 189 9.92 -5.80 1.91
CA ILE A 189 8.83 -5.43 0.99
C ILE A 189 8.09 -6.66 0.47
N MET A 190 8.82 -7.72 0.11
CA MET A 190 8.22 -8.97 -0.35
C MET A 190 7.40 -9.68 0.73
N SER A 191 7.64 -9.40 2.01
CA SER A 191 6.79 -9.93 3.09
C SER A 191 5.47 -9.17 3.27
N GLN A 192 5.32 -7.97 2.68
CA GLN A 192 4.19 -7.06 2.97
C GLN A 192 3.25 -6.83 1.78
N TYR A 193 3.69 -7.00 0.53
CA TYR A 193 2.91 -6.57 -0.64
C TYR A 193 1.56 -7.30 -0.77
N GLU A 194 1.46 -8.58 -0.39
CA GLU A 194 0.19 -9.32 -0.43
C GLU A 194 -0.85 -8.73 0.54
N LEU A 195 -0.41 -8.38 1.76
CA LEU A 195 -1.28 -7.71 2.73
C LEU A 195 -1.79 -6.40 2.15
N LEU A 196 -0.92 -5.62 1.50
CA LEU A 196 -1.31 -4.37 0.86
C LEU A 196 -2.35 -4.58 -0.27
N LEU A 197 -2.19 -5.62 -1.09
CA LEU A 197 -3.11 -5.96 -2.18
C LEU A 197 -4.52 -6.32 -1.69
N SER A 198 -4.67 -6.74 -0.42
CA SER A 198 -5.98 -7.01 0.17
C SER A 198 -6.94 -5.80 0.12
N LEU A 199 -6.41 -4.57 0.10
CA LEU A 199 -7.19 -3.33 -0.09
C LEU A 199 -7.96 -3.32 -1.42
N ARG A 200 -7.35 -3.83 -2.50
CA ARG A 200 -8.04 -4.00 -3.79
C ARG A 200 -8.96 -5.22 -3.74
N TYR A 201 -8.53 -6.31 -3.13
CA TYR A 201 -9.26 -7.59 -3.19
C TYR A 201 -10.58 -7.60 -2.40
N VAL A 202 -10.75 -6.72 -1.42
CA VAL A 202 -12.02 -6.57 -0.70
C VAL A 202 -13.08 -5.78 -1.47
N ILE A 203 -12.71 -5.13 -2.58
CA ILE A 203 -13.62 -4.32 -3.40
C ILE A 203 -14.30 -5.23 -4.43
N PRO A 204 -15.64 -5.28 -4.48
CA PRO A 204 -16.37 -6.04 -5.49
C PRO A 204 -16.07 -5.54 -6.91
N ASP A 205 -15.87 -6.47 -7.84
CA ASP A 205 -15.41 -6.15 -9.19
C ASP A 205 -16.45 -5.33 -9.99
N ASP A 206 -17.75 -5.47 -9.70
CA ASP A 206 -18.83 -4.67 -10.30
C ASP A 206 -18.77 -3.19 -9.91
N LYS A 207 -18.18 -2.87 -8.75
CA LYS A 207 -18.04 -1.49 -8.25
C LYS A 207 -16.90 -0.75 -8.92
N VAL A 208 -15.89 -1.45 -9.42
CA VAL A 208 -14.72 -0.87 -10.09
C VAL A 208 -15.10 -0.14 -11.39
N ALA A 209 -16.24 -0.46 -12.00
CA ALA A 209 -16.74 0.23 -13.18
C ALA A 209 -17.16 1.69 -12.91
N HIS A 210 -17.33 2.09 -11.65
CA HIS A 210 -17.57 3.48 -11.27
C HIS A 210 -16.42 4.39 -11.72
N GLU A 211 -16.72 5.58 -12.25
CA GLU A 211 -15.73 6.47 -12.90
C GLU A 211 -14.49 6.72 -12.02
N GLU A 212 -14.71 7.15 -10.78
CA GLU A 212 -13.63 7.45 -9.83
C GLU A 212 -12.77 6.22 -9.49
N LEU A 213 -13.41 5.07 -9.21
CA LEU A 213 -12.72 3.84 -8.86
C LEU A 213 -11.95 3.27 -10.05
N SER A 214 -12.51 3.36 -11.26
CA SER A 214 -11.86 2.88 -12.48
C SER A 214 -10.53 3.59 -12.74
N CYS A 215 -10.47 4.90 -12.48
CA CYS A 215 -9.25 5.70 -12.60
C CYS A 215 -8.21 5.27 -11.56
N LEU A 216 -8.61 5.20 -10.29
CA LEU A 216 -7.74 4.82 -9.17
C LEU A 216 -7.18 3.39 -9.31
N VAL A 217 -8.00 2.44 -9.75
CA VAL A 217 -7.60 1.05 -10.00
C VAL A 217 -6.69 0.95 -11.22
N GLY A 218 -6.93 1.74 -12.27
CA GLY A 218 -6.01 1.87 -13.39
C GLY A 218 -4.63 2.38 -12.95
N PHE A 219 -4.60 3.35 -12.04
CA PHE A 219 -3.35 3.82 -11.44
C PHE A 219 -2.66 2.73 -10.60
N ALA A 220 -3.43 1.91 -9.86
CA ALA A 220 -2.90 0.76 -9.13
C ALA A 220 -2.29 -0.30 -10.04
N ALA A 221 -2.91 -0.58 -11.19
CA ALA A 221 -2.33 -1.48 -12.20
C ALA A 221 -1.00 -0.94 -12.74
N LYS A 222 -0.90 0.37 -13.00
CA LYS A 222 0.35 1.02 -13.42
C LYS A 222 1.43 0.95 -12.33
N ASN A 223 1.06 1.26 -11.09
CA ASN A 223 1.99 1.20 -9.96
C ASN A 223 2.47 -0.22 -9.69
N TRP A 224 1.62 -1.22 -9.88
CA TRP A 224 2.02 -2.62 -9.82
C TRP A 224 3.06 -2.96 -10.89
N ILE A 225 2.86 -2.53 -12.15
CA ILE A 225 3.87 -2.72 -13.20
C ILE A 225 5.20 -2.06 -12.78
N ASN A 226 5.17 -0.81 -12.32
CA ASN A 226 6.39 -0.11 -11.86
C ASN A 226 7.08 -0.83 -10.70
N PHE A 227 6.30 -1.34 -9.75
CA PHE A 227 6.80 -2.14 -8.63
C PHE A 227 7.54 -3.39 -9.13
N THR A 228 6.93 -4.16 -10.03
CA THR A 228 7.56 -5.37 -10.59
C THR A 228 8.84 -5.05 -11.37
N GLN A 229 8.87 -3.92 -12.09
CA GLN A 229 10.06 -3.44 -12.79
C GLN A 229 11.17 -3.03 -11.81
N ALA A 230 10.83 -2.39 -10.68
CA ALA A 230 11.78 -2.03 -9.64
C ALA A 230 12.37 -3.28 -8.97
N VAL A 231 11.54 -4.28 -8.67
CA VAL A 231 12.00 -5.60 -8.21
C VAL A 231 13.00 -6.18 -9.22
N ASN A 232 12.65 -6.19 -10.51
CA ASN A 232 13.53 -6.75 -11.54
C ASN A 232 14.86 -6.00 -11.67
N ALA A 233 14.82 -4.66 -11.68
CA ALA A 233 16.00 -3.81 -11.69
C ALA A 233 16.92 -4.09 -10.49
N ARG A 234 16.35 -4.44 -9.34
CA ARG A 234 17.09 -4.82 -8.15
C ARG A 234 17.84 -6.14 -8.33
N PHE A 235 17.22 -7.17 -8.90
CA PHE A 235 17.87 -8.44 -9.23
C PHE A 235 19.02 -8.29 -10.23
N ASN A 236 18.88 -7.36 -11.17
CA ASN A 236 19.92 -7.05 -12.15
C ASN A 236 21.21 -6.49 -11.51
N VAL A 237 21.14 -5.90 -10.31
CA VAL A 237 22.31 -5.40 -9.57
C VAL A 237 23.30 -6.53 -9.33
N PHE A 238 22.81 -7.68 -8.88
CA PHE A 238 23.62 -8.85 -8.56
C PHE A 238 23.57 -9.94 -9.64
N LYS A 239 23.29 -9.53 -10.89
CA LYS A 239 23.36 -10.39 -12.10
C LYS A 239 22.46 -11.62 -12.04
N SER A 240 21.32 -11.49 -11.36
CA SER A 240 20.29 -12.52 -11.29
C SER A 240 19.01 -12.07 -12.00
N ASN A 241 18.09 -13.01 -12.18
CA ASN A 241 16.76 -12.77 -12.70
C ASN A 241 15.73 -13.26 -11.67
N LEU A 242 14.49 -12.77 -11.77
CA LEU A 242 13.38 -13.39 -11.06
C LEU A 242 13.19 -14.81 -11.58
N ASN A 243 12.71 -15.71 -10.74
CA ASN A 243 12.28 -17.02 -11.22
C ASN A 243 10.98 -16.87 -12.05
N GLU A 244 10.71 -17.83 -12.93
CA GLU A 244 9.53 -17.77 -13.82
C GLU A 244 8.20 -17.87 -13.05
N GLU A 245 8.22 -18.48 -11.87
CA GLU A 245 7.06 -18.60 -10.99
C GLU A 245 6.61 -17.23 -10.47
N SER A 246 7.54 -16.43 -9.93
CA SER A 246 7.29 -15.07 -9.46
C SER A 246 6.85 -14.15 -10.61
N VAL A 247 7.42 -14.29 -11.81
CA VAL A 247 6.97 -13.52 -12.97
C VAL A 247 5.52 -13.87 -13.32
N THR A 248 5.17 -15.15 -13.27
CA THR A 248 3.81 -15.64 -13.54
C THR A 248 2.83 -15.14 -12.48
N GLU A 249 3.22 -15.19 -11.21
CA GLU A 249 2.46 -14.66 -10.09
C GLU A 249 2.21 -13.16 -10.24
N PHE A 250 3.24 -12.37 -10.57
CA PHE A 250 3.10 -10.93 -10.75
C PHE A 250 2.15 -10.55 -11.89
N ARG A 251 2.11 -11.34 -12.98
CA ARG A 251 1.11 -11.19 -14.05
C ARG A 251 -0.30 -11.54 -13.58
N ALA A 252 -0.45 -12.62 -12.81
CA ALA A 252 -1.72 -13.01 -12.23
C ALA A 252 -2.26 -11.92 -11.29
N ILE A 253 -1.40 -11.31 -10.48
CA ILE A 253 -1.74 -10.19 -9.61
C ILE A 253 -2.19 -8.97 -10.43
N LEU A 254 -1.45 -8.60 -11.50
CA LEU A 254 -1.87 -7.52 -12.39
C LEU A 254 -3.27 -7.77 -12.95
N ASN A 255 -3.53 -8.98 -13.40
CA ASN A 255 -4.84 -9.37 -13.92
C ASN A 255 -5.93 -9.31 -12.86
N ARG A 256 -5.65 -9.70 -11.62
CA ARG A 256 -6.60 -9.55 -10.51
C ARG A 256 -6.88 -8.08 -10.17
N ILE A 257 -5.86 -7.22 -10.15
CA ILE A 257 -6.03 -5.78 -9.89
C ILE A 257 -6.98 -5.15 -10.91
N LYS A 258 -6.82 -5.52 -12.19
CA LYS A 258 -7.58 -4.96 -13.32
C LYS A 258 -9.04 -5.41 -13.42
N GLN A 259 -9.44 -6.45 -12.71
CA GLN A 259 -10.81 -6.97 -12.83
C GLN A 259 -11.83 -5.87 -12.54
N GLY A 260 -12.90 -5.81 -13.33
CA GLY A 260 -13.91 -4.76 -13.24
C GLY A 260 -13.58 -3.44 -13.97
N LEU A 261 -12.36 -3.25 -14.48
CA LEU A 261 -12.04 -2.07 -15.30
C LEU A 261 -12.78 -2.09 -16.64
N PRO A 262 -13.20 -0.92 -17.18
CA PRO A 262 -13.75 -0.81 -18.52
C PRO A 262 -12.74 -1.29 -19.59
N SER A 263 -13.24 -1.98 -20.62
CA SER A 263 -12.40 -2.63 -21.64
C SER A 263 -11.46 -1.68 -22.38
N GLY A 264 -11.85 -0.41 -22.58
CA GLY A 264 -10.99 0.61 -23.20
C GLY A 264 -9.69 0.92 -22.43
N ASN A 265 -9.62 0.59 -21.14
CA ASN A 265 -8.45 0.87 -20.30
C ASN A 265 -7.48 -0.32 -20.25
N LEU A 266 -7.90 -1.53 -20.63
CA LEU A 266 -7.13 -2.76 -20.40
C LEU A 266 -5.84 -2.84 -21.23
N ASP A 267 -5.87 -2.33 -22.46
CA ASP A 267 -4.72 -2.31 -23.39
C ASP A 267 -3.56 -1.43 -22.89
N THR A 268 -3.84 -0.49 -21.98
CA THR A 268 -2.84 0.43 -21.41
C THR A 268 -1.86 -0.28 -20.47
N PHE A 269 -2.23 -1.47 -19.98
CA PHE A 269 -1.56 -2.13 -18.86
C PHE A 269 -1.03 -3.51 -19.26
N ASN A 270 -0.21 -3.60 -20.31
CA ASN A 270 0.19 -4.89 -20.87
C ASN A 270 1.05 -5.75 -19.92
N GLU A 271 0.72 -7.03 -19.78
CA GLU A 271 1.48 -8.04 -19.02
C GLU A 271 2.91 -8.23 -19.55
N GLU A 272 3.16 -7.91 -20.83
CA GLU A 272 4.49 -7.94 -21.44
C GLU A 272 5.50 -7.03 -20.72
N HIS A 273 5.03 -6.01 -19.99
CA HIS A 273 5.89 -5.17 -19.16
C HIS A 273 6.33 -5.84 -17.87
N ILE A 274 5.71 -6.97 -17.50
CA ILE A 274 6.08 -7.84 -16.38
C ILE A 274 6.77 -9.07 -16.97
N SER A 275 8.06 -8.94 -17.18
CA SER A 275 8.92 -10.06 -17.55
C SER A 275 10.26 -9.88 -16.86
N ASN A 276 11.02 -10.97 -16.70
CA ASN A 276 12.46 -10.80 -16.69
C ASN A 276 12.86 -9.92 -17.87
N PRO A 277 13.91 -9.09 -17.76
CA PRO A 277 14.57 -8.67 -18.98
C PRO A 277 14.82 -9.98 -19.70
N SER A 278 14.11 -10.20 -20.83
CA SER A 278 14.60 -11.12 -21.83
C SER A 278 16.06 -10.75 -21.88
N SER A 279 16.99 -11.68 -21.59
CA SER A 279 18.40 -11.47 -21.89
C SER A 279 18.39 -10.75 -23.22
N GLY A 280 18.67 -9.44 -23.19
CA GLY A 280 18.08 -8.59 -24.21
C GLY A 280 18.56 -9.07 -25.55
N PRO A 281 17.94 -8.67 -26.66
CA PRO A 281 18.01 -9.37 -27.92
C PRO A 281 19.39 -10.01 -28.29
N CYS A 282 20.52 -9.44 -27.88
CA CYS A 282 21.81 -10.12 -27.81
C CYS A 282 21.98 -11.25 -26.73
N TYR A 283 21.18 -12.33 -26.76
CA TYR A 283 21.21 -13.49 -25.82
C TYR A 283 22.61 -14.01 -25.46
N VAL A 284 23.45 -14.30 -26.46
CA VAL A 284 24.81 -14.83 -26.23
C VAL A 284 25.71 -13.79 -25.56
N ALA A 285 25.59 -12.52 -25.95
CA ALA A 285 26.41 -11.47 -25.39
C ALA A 285 26.02 -11.18 -23.93
N THR A 286 24.73 -11.18 -23.62
CA THR A 286 24.24 -11.06 -22.23
C THR A 286 24.64 -12.25 -21.37
N ALA A 287 24.64 -13.47 -21.91
CA ALA A 287 25.10 -14.66 -21.18
C ALA A 287 26.60 -14.63 -20.85
N VAL A 288 27.39 -13.95 -21.70
CA VAL A 288 28.85 -13.87 -21.59
C VAL A 288 29.30 -12.68 -20.73
N TYR A 289 28.77 -11.49 -21.00
CA TYR A 289 29.13 -10.25 -20.30
C TYR A 289 28.30 -9.99 -19.03
N GLY A 290 27.23 -10.78 -18.82
CA GLY A 290 26.39 -10.72 -17.62
C GLY A 290 25.44 -9.52 -17.55
N SER A 291 25.47 -8.59 -18.49
CA SER A 291 24.59 -7.41 -18.51
C SER A 291 24.12 -7.12 -19.94
N TYR A 292 22.86 -6.70 -20.10
CA TYR A 292 22.40 -6.12 -21.36
C TYR A 292 22.87 -4.67 -21.55
N ASP A 293 23.15 -4.02 -20.43
CA ASP A 293 23.57 -2.62 -20.34
C ASP A 293 25.02 -2.55 -19.87
N CYS A 294 25.95 -2.94 -20.74
CA CYS A 294 27.38 -2.73 -20.56
C CYS A 294 28.04 -2.28 -21.88
N PRO A 295 29.24 -1.67 -21.83
CA PRO A 295 29.92 -1.08 -22.99
C PRO A 295 30.07 -2.03 -24.18
N GLU A 296 30.39 -3.30 -23.92
CA GLU A 296 30.59 -4.33 -24.94
C GLU A 296 29.28 -4.66 -25.64
N VAL A 297 28.20 -4.82 -24.87
CA VAL A 297 26.87 -5.13 -25.41
C VAL A 297 26.28 -3.93 -26.15
N TRP A 298 26.51 -2.68 -25.69
CA TRP A 298 26.12 -1.48 -26.45
C TRP A 298 26.83 -1.37 -27.80
N THR A 299 28.12 -1.71 -27.85
CA THR A 299 28.90 -1.75 -29.12
C THR A 299 28.28 -2.76 -30.09
N LEU A 300 28.00 -3.98 -29.62
CA LEU A 300 27.41 -5.06 -30.43
C LEU A 300 26.00 -4.72 -30.91
N ARG A 301 25.19 -4.10 -30.06
CA ARG A 301 23.82 -3.64 -30.38
C ARG A 301 23.84 -2.56 -31.47
N ARG A 302 24.74 -1.58 -31.39
CA ARG A 302 24.90 -0.55 -32.45
C ARG A 302 25.33 -1.16 -33.78
N PHE A 303 26.27 -2.10 -33.75
CA PHE A 303 26.70 -2.81 -34.97
C PHE A 303 25.56 -3.62 -35.60
N ARG A 304 24.76 -4.31 -34.78
CA ARG A 304 23.54 -4.97 -35.23
C ARG A 304 22.61 -3.98 -35.94
N ASP A 305 22.35 -2.84 -35.32
CA ASP A 305 21.29 -1.93 -35.77
C ASP A 305 21.66 -1.04 -36.95
N TYR A 306 22.92 -0.58 -37.02
CA TYR A 306 23.39 0.36 -38.03
C TYR A 306 24.26 -0.27 -39.12
N THR A 307 24.66 -1.55 -38.97
CA THR A 307 25.48 -2.23 -39.98
C THR A 307 24.82 -3.50 -40.49
N LEU A 308 24.45 -4.44 -39.60
CA LEU A 308 23.85 -5.69 -40.04
C LEU A 308 22.44 -5.48 -40.58
N ALA A 309 21.59 -4.74 -39.86
CA ALA A 309 20.18 -4.57 -40.24
C ALA A 309 19.97 -3.78 -41.55
N GLU A 310 20.96 -3.01 -42.00
CA GLU A 310 20.91 -2.28 -43.27
C GLU A 310 20.96 -3.21 -44.49
N THR A 311 21.51 -4.42 -44.33
CA THR A 311 21.67 -5.39 -45.43
C THR A 311 20.67 -6.53 -45.34
N TRP A 312 20.26 -7.10 -46.48
CA TRP A 312 19.30 -8.20 -46.50
C TRP A 312 19.84 -9.47 -45.84
N TYR A 313 21.12 -9.79 -46.05
CA TYR A 313 21.78 -10.95 -45.42
C TYR A 313 22.05 -10.72 -43.94
N GLY A 314 22.34 -9.48 -43.53
CA GLY A 314 22.45 -9.14 -42.11
C GLY A 314 21.12 -9.26 -41.39
N ARG A 315 20.00 -8.86 -42.00
CA ARG A 315 18.64 -9.14 -41.46
C ARG A 315 18.35 -10.65 -41.36
N ALA A 316 18.76 -11.44 -42.35
CA ALA A 316 18.63 -12.90 -42.28
C ALA A 316 19.45 -13.49 -41.13
N PHE A 317 20.70 -13.05 -40.94
CA PHE A 317 21.55 -13.45 -39.82
C PHE A 317 20.91 -13.09 -38.47
N ILE A 318 20.39 -11.86 -38.34
CA ILE A 318 19.72 -11.39 -37.13
C ILE A 318 18.53 -12.30 -36.79
N ARG A 319 17.67 -12.62 -37.75
CA ARG A 319 16.52 -13.51 -37.55
C ARG A 319 16.94 -14.92 -37.10
N THR A 320 17.95 -15.50 -37.74
CA THR A 320 18.47 -16.82 -37.36
C THR A 320 19.06 -16.79 -35.96
N TYR A 321 19.83 -15.74 -35.63
CA TYR A 321 20.37 -15.55 -34.29
C TYR A 321 19.25 -15.51 -33.25
N TYR A 322 18.18 -14.77 -33.50
CA TYR A 322 17.02 -14.72 -32.59
C TYR A 322 16.26 -16.03 -32.45
N ALA A 323 16.17 -16.82 -33.53
CA ALA A 323 15.49 -18.11 -33.49
C ALA A 323 16.27 -19.18 -32.72
N VAL A 324 17.61 -19.12 -32.77
CA VAL A 324 18.47 -20.21 -32.27
C VAL A 324 19.13 -19.88 -30.93
N SER A 325 19.57 -18.63 -30.74
CA SER A 325 20.38 -18.24 -29.57
C SER A 325 19.69 -18.42 -28.21
N PRO A 326 18.37 -18.24 -28.02
CA PRO A 326 17.75 -18.45 -26.71
C PRO A 326 17.84 -19.91 -26.26
N THR A 327 17.52 -20.84 -27.16
CA THR A 327 17.61 -22.28 -26.91
C THR A 327 19.05 -22.72 -26.68
N LEU A 328 19.99 -22.21 -27.47
CA LEU A 328 21.41 -22.50 -27.30
C LEU A 328 21.91 -22.05 -25.91
N VAL A 329 21.64 -20.79 -25.54
CA VAL A 329 22.06 -20.24 -24.24
C VAL A 329 21.40 -20.99 -23.08
N LYS A 330 20.14 -21.39 -23.21
CA LYS A 330 19.45 -22.20 -22.19
C LYS A 330 20.15 -23.54 -21.94
N TRP A 331 20.69 -24.18 -22.97
CA TRP A 331 21.27 -25.52 -22.88
C TRP A 331 22.74 -25.49 -22.46
N VAL A 332 23.53 -24.55 -22.98
CA VAL A 332 25.00 -24.54 -22.79
C VAL A 332 25.57 -23.24 -22.23
N GLY A 333 24.74 -22.20 -22.07
CA GLY A 333 25.16 -20.84 -21.68
C GLY A 333 25.80 -20.73 -20.30
N ASN A 334 25.46 -21.63 -19.37
CA ASN A 334 26.02 -21.65 -18.02
C ASN A 334 27.32 -22.45 -17.89
N THR A 335 27.79 -23.09 -18.96
CA THR A 335 29.04 -23.85 -18.91
C THR A 335 30.26 -22.91 -19.02
N ALA A 336 31.27 -23.14 -18.18
CA ALA A 336 32.49 -22.32 -18.15
C ALA A 336 33.23 -22.32 -19.50
N ILE A 337 33.18 -23.44 -20.22
CA ILE A 337 33.80 -23.59 -21.54
C ILE A 337 33.09 -22.71 -22.58
N PHE A 338 31.75 -22.74 -22.61
CA PHE A 338 30.97 -21.89 -23.52
C PHE A 338 31.25 -20.41 -23.28
N LYS A 339 31.21 -19.97 -22.01
CA LYS A 339 31.48 -18.57 -21.66
C LYS A 339 32.89 -18.15 -22.08
N ARG A 340 33.91 -18.97 -21.81
CA ARG A 340 35.31 -18.66 -22.15
C ARG A 340 35.53 -18.53 -23.66
N ILE A 341 34.97 -19.44 -24.46
CA ILE A 341 35.09 -19.41 -25.93
C ILE A 341 34.35 -18.19 -26.48
N CYS A 342 33.08 -18.00 -26.09
CA CYS A 342 32.28 -16.89 -26.60
C CYS A 342 32.85 -15.53 -26.17
N LEU A 343 33.38 -15.42 -24.95
CA LEU A 343 34.05 -14.21 -24.46
C LEU A 343 35.24 -13.83 -25.34
N ALA A 344 36.13 -14.78 -25.63
CA ALA A 344 37.29 -14.51 -26.48
C ALA A 344 36.90 -14.05 -27.91
N LEU A 345 35.86 -14.65 -28.48
CA LEU A 345 35.35 -14.28 -29.81
C LEU A 345 34.68 -12.89 -29.79
N LEU A 346 33.83 -12.64 -28.79
CA LEU A 346 33.12 -11.38 -28.66
C LEU A 346 34.07 -10.23 -28.34
N ASP A 347 35.06 -10.42 -27.46
CA ASP A 347 36.05 -9.38 -27.16
C ASP A 347 36.87 -8.98 -28.39
N GLY A 348 37.25 -9.95 -29.21
CA GLY A 348 37.93 -9.70 -30.48
C GLY A 348 37.07 -8.87 -31.44
N LEU A 349 35.77 -9.19 -31.52
CA LEU A 349 34.82 -8.46 -32.34
C LEU A 349 34.58 -7.04 -31.80
N VAL A 350 34.29 -6.90 -30.50
CA VAL A 350 34.05 -5.61 -29.83
C VAL A 350 35.23 -4.67 -30.03
N ARG A 351 36.47 -5.15 -29.79
CA ARG A 351 37.68 -4.35 -30.00
C ARG A 351 37.79 -3.86 -31.44
N LYS A 352 37.53 -4.74 -32.42
CA LYS A 352 37.57 -4.38 -33.84
C LYS A 352 36.50 -3.33 -34.18
N LEU A 353 35.30 -3.47 -33.65
CA LEU A 353 34.19 -2.53 -33.88
C LEU A 353 34.49 -1.15 -33.28
N GLN A 354 35.02 -1.11 -32.05
CA GLN A 354 35.39 0.14 -31.39
C GLN A 354 36.53 0.86 -32.12
N VAL A 355 37.55 0.13 -32.57
CA VAL A 355 38.63 0.69 -33.43
C VAL A 355 38.07 1.27 -34.73
N ASN A 356 37.02 0.66 -35.27
CA ASN A 356 36.32 1.15 -36.47
C ASN A 356 35.26 2.24 -36.18
N GLY A 357 35.22 2.78 -34.96
CA GLY A 357 34.39 3.93 -34.61
C GLY A 357 32.99 3.60 -34.07
N VAL A 358 32.69 2.34 -33.72
CA VAL A 358 31.43 1.98 -33.07
C VAL A 358 31.52 2.33 -31.57
N GLU A 359 30.68 3.25 -31.12
CA GLU A 359 30.67 3.72 -29.73
C GLU A 359 30.22 2.65 -28.72
N SER A 360 30.81 2.70 -27.52
CA SER A 360 30.48 1.85 -26.38
C SER A 360 29.72 2.62 -25.29
N THR A 361 29.05 3.72 -25.63
CA THR A 361 28.25 4.55 -24.71
C THR A 361 26.80 4.04 -24.64
N PRO A 362 26.03 4.40 -23.59
CA PRO A 362 24.63 3.99 -23.45
C PRO A 362 23.82 4.19 -24.73
N TYR A 363 23.04 3.17 -25.10
CA TYR A 363 22.37 3.07 -26.39
C TYR A 363 20.92 2.59 -26.25
N LYS A 364 19.99 3.21 -26.98
CA LYS A 364 18.61 2.73 -27.13
C LYS A 364 18.47 2.02 -28.47
N ASP A 365 17.94 0.80 -28.45
CA ASP A 365 17.79 -0.02 -29.65
C ASP A 365 16.91 0.64 -30.71
N ARG A 366 17.26 0.44 -31.98
CA ARG A 366 16.41 0.85 -33.09
C ARG A 366 15.19 -0.08 -33.18
N ILE A 367 14.00 0.50 -33.17
CA ILE A 367 12.76 -0.26 -33.41
C ILE A 367 12.64 -0.51 -34.92
N PHE A 368 12.71 -1.77 -35.32
CA PHE A 368 12.43 -2.20 -36.69
C PHE A 368 10.93 -2.46 -36.82
N LYS A 369 10.29 -1.91 -37.86
CA LYS A 369 8.93 -2.28 -38.27
C LYS A 369 8.96 -3.50 -39.18
#